data_AF-A0A5J6ZCB6-F1
#
_entry.id   AF-A0A5J6ZCB6-F1
#
_cell.length_a   1.000
_cell.length_b   1.000
_cell.length_c   1.000
_cell.angle_alpha   90.00
_cell.angle_beta   90.00
_cell.angle_gamma   90.00
#
_symmetry.space_group_name_H-M   'P 1'
#
loop_
_entity.id
_entity.type
_entity.pdbx_description
1 polymer ?
#
loop_
_entity_poly.entity_id
_entity_poly.type
_entity_poly.pdbx_seq_one_letter_code
_entity_poly.pdbx_strand_id
1 'polypeptide(L)'
;MGFEWWLLPVIALPGGVGAVGRYLLDTHLKVVRGWSPVKSVAVVNLVGTGLLASLTLIAVFITVPLDKGAVTTAAMMGVASLAGGFTTFSTAMVEAVKDRQGAVANFMTLLLVLVMCCLLYVAILVLGYLGVAGTTSSR
;
A
#
# COMPACT_ATOMS: atom_id res chain seq x y z
N MET A 1 20.79 -16.99 -17.87
CA MET A 1 20.20 -16.05 -16.90
C MET A 1 20.05 -16.77 -15.58
N GLY A 2 20.87 -16.43 -14.59
CA GLY A 2 20.81 -17.05 -13.26
C GLY A 2 19.62 -16.51 -12.47
N PHE A 3 18.98 -17.37 -11.68
CA PHE A 3 17.93 -16.95 -10.76
C PHE A 3 18.56 -16.23 -9.56
N GLU A 4 18.19 -14.98 -9.35
CA GLU A 4 18.72 -14.12 -8.28
C GLU A 4 18.06 -14.49 -6.93
N TRP A 5 18.52 -15.59 -6.31
CA TRP A 5 17.93 -16.16 -5.08
C TRP A 5 17.77 -15.17 -3.92
N TRP A 6 18.60 -14.13 -3.87
CA TRP A 6 18.55 -13.09 -2.85
C TRP A 6 17.29 -12.21 -2.92
N LEU A 7 16.57 -12.21 -4.05
CA LEU A 7 15.29 -11.49 -4.22
C LEU A 7 14.14 -12.14 -3.44
N LEU A 8 14.19 -13.46 -3.24
CA LEU A 8 13.14 -14.19 -2.55
C LEU A 8 12.85 -13.65 -1.15
N PRO A 9 13.83 -13.51 -0.23
CA PRO A 9 13.56 -12.97 1.10
C PRO A 9 13.14 -11.48 1.06
N VAL A 10 13.65 -10.70 0.10
CA VAL A 10 13.29 -9.28 -0.09
C VAL A 10 11.81 -9.12 -0.45
N ILE A 11 11.22 -10.10 -1.12
CA ILE A 11 9.79 -10.08 -1.50
C ILE A 11 8.94 -10.80 -0.43
N ALA A 12 9.36 -12.00 -0.03
CA ALA A 12 8.56 -12.88 0.82
C ALA A 12 8.39 -12.35 2.24
N LEU A 13 9.45 -11.81 2.86
CA LEU A 13 9.36 -11.32 4.24
C LEU A 13 8.48 -10.07 4.34
N PRO A 14 8.71 -9.00 3.54
CA PRO A 14 7.86 -7.82 3.61
C PRO A 14 6.43 -8.14 3.17
N GLY A 15 6.25 -8.95 2.12
CA GLY A 15 4.92 -9.41 1.69
C GLY A 15 4.17 -10.18 2.76
N GLY A 16 4.84 -11.09 3.48
CA GLY A 16 4.29 -11.81 4.62
C GLY A 16 3.89 -10.87 5.76
N VAL A 17 4.77 -9.93 6.12
CA VAL A 17 4.47 -8.91 7.14
C VAL A 17 3.25 -8.07 6.74
N GLY A 18 3.16 -7.67 5.47
CA GLY A 18 2.01 -6.94 4.94
C GLY A 18 0.72 -7.75 5.08
N ALA A 19 0.74 -9.02 4.71
CA ALA A 19 -0.41 -9.91 4.82
C ALA A 19 -0.86 -10.14 6.27
N VAL A 20 0.07 -10.26 7.21
CA VAL A 20 -0.22 -10.35 8.65
C VAL A 20 -0.82 -9.04 9.15
N GLY A 21 -0.25 -7.89 8.77
CA GLY A 21 -0.78 -6.57 9.12
C GLY A 21 -2.21 -6.37 8.62
N ARG A 22 -2.49 -6.76 7.38
CA ARG A 22 -3.85 -6.79 6.81
C ARG A 22 -4.77 -7.65 7.65
N TYR A 23 -4.37 -8.88 7.96
CA TYR A 23 -5.18 -9.81 8.73
C TYR A 23 -5.53 -9.24 10.11
N LEU A 24 -4.56 -8.70 10.84
CA LEU A 24 -4.78 -8.11 12.16
C LEU A 24 -5.70 -6.89 12.09
N LEU A 25 -5.48 -5.97 11.14
CA LEU A 25 -6.30 -4.78 10.98
C LEU A 25 -7.73 -5.14 10.56
N ASP A 26 -7.90 -5.98 9.56
CA ASP A 26 -9.21 -6.42 9.08
C ASP A 26 -9.99 -7.16 10.18
N THR A 27 -9.31 -8.01 10.95
CA THR A 27 -9.89 -8.70 12.11
C THR A 27 -10.32 -7.70 13.18
N HIS A 28 -9.47 -6.72 13.51
CA HIS A 28 -9.82 -5.70 14.51
C HIS A 28 -11.03 -4.87 14.06
N LEU A 29 -11.07 -4.42 12.81
CA LEU A 29 -12.18 -3.62 12.30
C LEU A 29 -13.50 -4.40 12.26
N LYS A 30 -13.48 -5.65 11.78
CA LYS A 30 -14.69 -6.49 11.69
C LYS A 30 -15.14 -7.01 13.04
N VAL A 31 -14.24 -7.60 13.83
CA VAL A 31 -14.58 -8.33 15.07
C VAL A 31 -14.70 -7.38 16.26
N VAL A 32 -13.77 -6.43 16.41
CA VAL A 32 -13.76 -5.54 17.59
C VAL A 32 -14.64 -4.32 17.36
N ARG A 33 -14.61 -3.72 16.16
CA ARG A 33 -15.41 -2.52 15.86
C ARG A 33 -16.75 -2.80 15.19
N GLY A 34 -17.04 -4.05 14.82
CA GLY A 34 -18.30 -4.42 14.18
C GLY A 34 -18.51 -3.80 12.80
N TRP A 35 -17.43 -3.45 12.09
CA TRP A 35 -17.54 -2.81 10.78
C TRP A 35 -18.02 -3.78 9.70
N SER A 36 -18.71 -3.23 8.69
CA SER A 36 -19.07 -4.02 7.51
C SER A 36 -17.81 -4.43 6.73
N PRO A 37 -17.84 -5.59 6.04
CA PRO A 37 -16.68 -6.07 5.29
C PRO A 37 -16.15 -5.07 4.26
N VAL A 38 -17.03 -4.40 3.54
CA VAL A 38 -16.67 -3.38 2.54
C VAL A 38 -15.95 -2.19 3.19
N LYS A 39 -16.41 -1.71 4.36
CA LYS A 39 -15.76 -0.63 5.10
C LYS A 39 -14.39 -1.03 5.62
N SER A 40 -14.25 -2.28 6.09
CA SER A 40 -12.97 -2.82 6.54
C SER A 40 -11.95 -2.86 5.40
N VAL A 41 -12.33 -3.43 4.24
CA VAL A 41 -11.48 -3.48 3.04
C VAL A 41 -11.11 -2.09 2.55
N ALA A 42 -12.05 -1.14 2.61
CA ALA A 42 -11.79 0.25 2.23
C ALA A 42 -10.66 0.86 3.06
N VAL A 43 -10.72 0.71 4.38
CA VAL A 43 -9.70 1.26 5.29
C VAL A 43 -8.37 0.53 5.18
N VAL A 44 -8.38 -0.80 5.03
CA VAL A 44 -7.16 -1.57 4.75
C VAL A 44 -6.45 -1.04 3.50
N ASN A 45 -7.17 -0.83 2.40
CA ASN A 45 -6.56 -0.34 1.16
C ASN A 45 -6.08 1.11 1.29
N LEU A 46 -6.82 2.00 1.97
CA LEU A 46 -6.39 3.38 2.19
C LEU A 46 -5.15 3.47 3.09
N VAL A 47 -5.13 2.75 4.21
CA VAL A 47 -3.98 2.70 5.12
C VAL A 47 -2.77 2.10 4.42
N GLY A 48 -2.95 1.00 3.69
CA GLY A 48 -1.89 0.36 2.91
C GLY A 48 -1.32 1.28 1.85
N THR A 49 -2.17 2.07 1.18
CA THR A 49 -1.74 3.03 0.17
C THR A 49 -0.99 4.21 0.78
N GLY A 50 -1.45 4.72 1.92
CA GLY A 50 -0.72 5.75 2.67
C GLY A 50 0.67 5.25 3.09
N LEU A 51 0.75 4.04 3.65
CA LEU A 51 2.01 3.42 4.02
C LEU A 51 2.94 3.24 2.80
N LEU A 52 2.40 2.75 1.68
CA LEU A 52 3.14 2.62 0.43
C LEU A 52 3.69 3.96 -0.04
N ALA A 53 2.86 5.00 -0.08
CA ALA A 53 3.27 6.33 -0.52
C ALA A 53 4.37 6.93 0.37
N SER A 54 4.24 6.82 1.69
CA SER A 54 5.24 7.30 2.64
C SER A 54 6.56 6.53 2.54
N LEU A 55 6.50 5.21 2.41
CA LEU A 55 7.71 4.39 2.26
C LEU A 55 8.39 4.62 0.92
N THR A 56 7.63 4.76 -0.18
CA THR A 56 8.17 5.19 -1.47
C THR A 56 8.83 6.56 -1.35
N LEU A 57 8.20 7.51 -0.66
CA LEU A 57 8.78 8.85 -0.46
C LEU A 57 10.14 8.78 0.24
N ILE A 58 10.24 8.02 1.34
CA ILE A 58 11.48 7.83 2.09
C ILE A 58 12.54 7.15 1.22
N ALA A 59 12.15 6.08 0.53
CA ALA A 59 13.07 5.25 -0.22
C ALA A 59 13.53 5.91 -1.55
N VAL A 60 12.73 6.79 -2.16
CA VAL A 60 13.06 7.49 -3.41
C VAL A 60 13.63 8.89 -3.19
N PHE A 61 13.11 9.67 -2.23
CA PHE A 61 13.45 11.10 -2.15
C PHE A 61 14.35 11.44 -0.97
N ILE A 62 14.34 10.64 0.10
CA ILE A 62 15.12 10.91 1.32
C ILE A 62 16.44 10.12 1.33
N THR A 63 16.43 8.88 0.83
CA THR A 63 17.58 7.97 0.94
C THR A 63 18.43 7.84 -0.33
N VAL A 64 18.02 8.47 -1.44
CA VAL A 64 18.74 8.48 -2.73
C VAL A 64 20.09 9.23 -2.79
N PRO A 65 20.57 10.01 -1.79
CA PRO A 65 21.97 10.45 -1.82
C PRO A 65 23.00 9.31 -1.67
N LEU A 66 22.57 8.07 -1.41
CA LEU A 66 23.45 6.90 -1.27
C LEU A 66 23.52 6.12 -2.59
N ASP A 67 24.56 6.41 -3.37
CA ASP A 67 24.89 5.91 -4.71
C ASP A 67 25.08 4.37 -4.79
N LYS A 68 24.00 3.60 -4.61
CA LYS A 68 23.99 2.12 -4.62
C LYS A 68 22.72 1.56 -5.27
N GLY A 69 22.64 1.60 -6.60
CA GLY A 69 21.46 1.17 -7.38
C GLY A 69 20.85 -0.19 -7.01
N ALA A 70 21.66 -1.17 -6.57
CA ALA A 70 21.16 -2.46 -6.10
C ALA A 70 20.38 -2.38 -4.77
N VAL A 71 20.81 -1.53 -3.83
CA VAL A 71 20.16 -1.33 -2.53
C VAL A 71 18.83 -0.59 -2.71
N THR A 72 18.79 0.41 -3.58
CA THR A 72 17.57 1.15 -3.92
C THR A 72 16.54 0.22 -4.56
N THR A 73 16.97 -0.66 -5.46
CA THR A 73 16.08 -1.63 -6.12
C THR A 73 15.50 -2.63 -5.11
N ALA A 74 16.34 -3.20 -4.24
CA ALA A 74 15.90 -4.10 -3.17
C ALA A 74 14.90 -3.43 -2.21
N ALA A 75 15.16 -2.18 -1.81
CA ALA A 75 14.26 -1.40 -0.97
C ALA A 75 12.91 -1.17 -1.66
N MET A 76 12.90 -0.77 -2.94
CA MET A 76 11.66 -0.60 -3.71
C MET A 76 10.85 -1.88 -3.81
N MET A 77 11.50 -3.01 -4.08
CA MET A 77 10.83 -4.31 -4.14
C MET A 77 10.26 -4.71 -2.79
N GLY A 78 10.99 -4.47 -1.69
CA GLY A 78 10.50 -4.73 -0.33
C GLY A 78 9.30 -3.87 0.02
N VAL A 79 9.33 -2.57 -0.31
CA VAL A 79 8.22 -1.62 -0.11
C VAL A 79 7.00 -2.03 -0.92
N ALA A 80 7.19 -2.33 -2.21
CA ALA A 80 6.11 -2.80 -3.08
C ALA A 80 5.52 -4.14 -2.58
N SER A 81 6.36 -5.06 -2.11
CA SER A 81 5.91 -6.36 -1.58
C SER A 81 5.13 -6.20 -0.29
N LEU A 82 5.59 -5.36 0.64
CA LEU A 82 4.88 -5.04 1.88
C LEU A 82 3.49 -4.45 1.60
N ALA A 83 3.43 -3.45 0.71
CA ALA A 83 2.17 -2.82 0.32
C ALA A 83 1.24 -3.79 -0.42
N GLY A 84 1.78 -4.62 -1.31
CA GLY A 84 1.03 -5.64 -2.03
C GLY A 84 0.47 -6.72 -1.09
N GLY A 85 1.22 -7.10 -0.05
CA GLY A 85 0.73 -8.00 1.00
C GLY A 85 -0.36 -7.37 1.86
N PHE A 86 -0.23 -6.07 2.18
CA PHE A 86 -1.16 -5.36 3.05
C PHE A 86 -2.46 -4.95 2.35
N THR A 87 -2.39 -4.50 1.09
CA THR A 87 -3.56 -4.15 0.30
C THR A 87 -4.22 -5.41 -0.26
N THR A 88 -5.46 -5.31 -0.74
CA THR A 88 -6.16 -6.45 -1.31
C THR A 88 -7.19 -6.03 -2.36
N PHE A 89 -7.03 -6.60 -3.56
CA PHE A 89 -8.03 -6.52 -4.62
C PHE A 89 -8.99 -7.72 -4.58
N SER A 90 -8.47 -8.93 -4.31
CA SER A 90 -9.28 -10.15 -4.28
C SER A 90 -10.40 -10.08 -3.24
N THR A 91 -10.09 -9.61 -2.02
CA THR A 91 -11.11 -9.45 -0.97
C THR A 91 -12.12 -8.37 -1.33
N ALA A 92 -11.67 -7.28 -1.97
CA ALA A 92 -12.57 -6.22 -2.45
C ALA A 92 -13.58 -6.77 -3.46
N MET A 93 -13.12 -7.54 -4.45
CA MET A 93 -14.00 -8.11 -5.47
C MET A 93 -14.98 -9.12 -4.89
N VAL A 94 -14.53 -9.97 -3.95
CA VAL A 94 -15.42 -10.91 -3.26
C VAL A 94 -16.52 -10.14 -2.53
N GLU A 95 -16.20 -9.13 -1.74
CA GLU A 95 -17.20 -8.35 -1.01
C GLU A 95 -18.08 -7.49 -1.94
N ALA A 96 -17.59 -7.08 -3.11
CA ALA A 96 -18.37 -6.37 -4.12
C ALA A 96 -19.53 -7.23 -4.66
N VAL A 97 -19.30 -8.52 -4.89
CA VAL A 97 -20.27 -9.41 -5.53
C VAL A 97 -21.04 -10.32 -4.56
N LYS A 98 -20.61 -10.36 -3.29
CA LYS A 98 -21.20 -11.22 -2.25
C LYS A 98 -22.64 -10.87 -1.94
N ASP A 99 -22.96 -9.58 -1.85
CA ASP A 99 -24.33 -9.11 -1.72
C ASP A 99 -24.89 -8.74 -3.10
N ARG A 100 -25.74 -9.61 -3.65
CA ARG A 100 -26.33 -9.40 -4.99
C ARG A 100 -27.26 -8.20 -5.07
N GLN A 101 -27.91 -7.82 -3.98
CA GLN A 101 -28.85 -6.69 -3.97
C GLN A 101 -28.10 -5.36 -3.82
N GLY A 102 -27.04 -5.35 -3.03
CA GLY A 102 -26.14 -4.20 -2.83
C GLY A 102 -24.94 -4.14 -3.78
N ALA A 103 -24.80 -5.07 -4.74
CA ALA A 103 -23.57 -5.27 -5.51
C ALA A 103 -23.08 -4.00 -6.20
N VAL A 104 -23.98 -3.24 -6.83
CA VAL A 104 -23.64 -2.00 -7.52
C VAL A 104 -23.12 -0.95 -6.53
N ALA A 105 -23.78 -0.79 -5.38
CA ALA A 105 -23.36 0.18 -4.36
C ALA A 105 -22.02 -0.20 -3.73
N ASN A 106 -21.80 -1.49 -3.45
CA ASN A 106 -20.53 -2.00 -2.93
C ASN A 106 -19.40 -1.82 -3.95
N PHE A 107 -19.65 -2.14 -5.23
CA PHE A 107 -18.70 -1.94 -6.31
C PHE A 107 -18.34 -0.46 -6.47
N MET A 108 -19.33 0.44 -6.50
CA MET A 108 -19.10 1.89 -6.58
C MET A 108 -18.31 2.40 -5.38
N THR A 109 -18.58 1.89 -4.18
CA THR A 109 -17.81 2.24 -2.97
C THR A 109 -16.35 1.82 -3.11
N LEU A 110 -16.09 0.59 -3.57
CA LEU A 110 -14.74 0.08 -3.75
C LEU A 110 -14.00 0.75 -4.91
N LEU A 111 -14.72 1.13 -5.97
CA LEU A 111 -14.18 1.94 -7.06
C LEU A 111 -13.78 3.34 -6.57
N LEU A 112 -14.63 3.97 -5.76
CA LEU A 112 -14.32 5.25 -5.14
C LEU A 112 -13.10 5.13 -4.23
N VAL A 113 -13.02 4.07 -3.42
CA VAL A 113 -11.83 3.78 -2.61
C VAL A 113 -10.59 3.65 -3.47
N LEU A 114 -10.65 2.92 -4.60
CA LEU A 114 -9.51 2.79 -5.51
C LEU A 114 -9.05 4.16 -6.04
N VAL A 115 -9.99 5.00 -6.47
CA VAL A 115 -9.69 6.38 -6.91
C VAL A 115 -9.05 7.17 -5.78
N MET A 116 -9.61 7.09 -4.56
CA MET A 116 -9.07 7.77 -3.39
C MET A 116 -7.67 7.27 -3.02
N CYS A 117 -7.38 5.98 -3.14
CA CYS A 117 -6.04 5.44 -2.99
C CYS A 117 -5.07 6.06 -4.01
N CYS A 118 -5.44 6.11 -5.29
CA CYS A 118 -4.61 6.74 -6.32
C CYS A 118 -4.34 8.23 -6.01
N LEU A 119 -5.38 8.97 -5.64
CA LEU A 119 -5.26 10.39 -5.28
C LEU A 119 -4.37 10.58 -4.05
N LEU A 120 -4.58 9.77 -3.00
CA LEU A 120 -3.79 9.79 -1.77
C LEU A 120 -2.31 9.50 -2.07
N TYR A 121 -2.02 8.48 -2.88
CA TYR A 121 -0.67 8.11 -3.25
C TYR A 121 0.04 9.25 -3.97
N VAL A 122 -0.59 9.81 -5.00
CA VAL A 122 -0.04 10.94 -5.76
C VAL A 122 0.14 12.17 -4.88
N ALA A 123 -0.85 12.50 -4.05
CA ALA A 123 -0.79 13.66 -3.16
C ALA A 123 0.39 13.56 -2.19
N ILE A 124 0.60 12.40 -1.54
CA ILE A 124 1.72 12.20 -0.61
C ILE A 124 3.06 12.33 -1.33
N LEU A 125 3.20 11.74 -2.53
CA LEU A 125 4.44 11.84 -3.29
C LEU A 125 4.73 13.27 -3.75
N VAL A 126 3.72 14.00 -4.25
CA VAL A 126 3.88 15.38 -4.70
C VAL A 126 4.21 16.30 -3.52
N LEU A 127 3.46 16.21 -2.42
CA LEU A 127 3.72 17.02 -1.23
C LEU A 127 5.10 16.73 -0.64
N GLY A 128 5.48 15.44 -0.58
CA GLY A 128 6.79 15.05 -0.11
C GLY A 128 7.92 15.52 -1.02
N TYR A 129 7.74 15.44 -2.35
CA TYR A 129 8.70 15.98 -3.31
C TYR A 129 8.89 17.49 -3.17
N LEU A 130 7.78 18.25 -3.09
CA LEU A 130 7.82 19.69 -2.89
C LEU A 130 8.49 20.08 -1.56
N GLY A 131 8.22 19.31 -0.49
CA GLY A 131 8.88 19.48 0.80
C GLY A 131 10.39 19.27 0.72
N VAL A 132 10.83 18.19 0.08
CA VAL A 132 12.27 17.90 -0.13
C VAL A 132 12.93 18.99 -0.99
N ALA A 133 12.33 19.35 -2.13
CA ALA A 133 12.86 20.39 -3.03
C ALA A 133 12.97 21.77 -2.35
N GLY A 134 11.99 22.12 -1.49
CA GLY A 134 12.03 23.35 -0.70
C GLY A 134 13.19 23.38 0.31
N THR A 135 13.56 22.25 0.89
CA THR A 135 14.70 22.17 1.82
C THR A 135 16.07 22.23 1.15
N THR A 136 16.16 21.86 -0.13
CA THR A 136 17.41 21.97 -0.91
C THR A 136 17.64 23.38 -1.46
N SER A 137 16.58 24.18 -1.65
CA SER A 137 16.69 25.55 -2.15
C SER A 137 17.09 26.59 -1.08
N SER A 138 17.06 26.22 0.20
CA SER A 138 17.38 27.12 1.34
C SER A 138 18.77 26.91 1.93
N ARG A 139 19.58 26.02 1.34
CA ARG A 139 21.01 25.80 1.66
C ARG A 139 21.87 26.37 0.55
#